data_AF-A0A916Q6A5-F1
#
_entry.id   AF-A0A916Q6A5-F1
#
_cell.length_a   1.000
_cell.length_b   1.000
_cell.length_c   1.000
_cell.angle_alpha   90.00
_cell.angle_beta   90.00
_cell.angle_gamma   90.00
#
_symmetry.space_group_name_H-M   'P 1'
#
loop_
_entity.id
_entity.type
_entity.pdbx_description
1 polymer ?
#
loop_
_entity_poly.entity_id
_entity_poly.type
_entity_poly.pdbx_seq_one_letter_code
_entity_poly.pdbx_strand_id
1 'polypeptide(L)'
;MEFISVLPGVHLEKEDQDGSREVLFISQNDHIRVKTLDGKERKGTFMQIEFARYTEEDDILYMHKDNGENEGIPFDTIDDVIKE
;
A
#
# COMPACT_ATOMS: atom_id res chain seq x y z
N MET A 1 10.15 4.81 30.99
CA MET A 1 10.05 4.51 29.54
C MET A 1 8.98 5.44 29.00
N GLU A 2 9.29 6.22 27.97
CA GLU A 2 8.39 7.22 27.39
C GLU A 2 8.25 6.94 25.90
N PHE A 3 7.01 6.86 25.40
CA PHE A 3 6.73 6.70 23.98
C PHE A 3 6.77 8.07 23.32
N ILE A 4 7.67 8.25 22.34
CA ILE A 4 7.83 9.52 21.61
C ILE A 4 7.03 9.55 20.29
N SER A 5 6.60 8.40 19.79
CA SER A 5 5.82 8.25 18.57
C SER A 5 5.14 6.87 18.53
N VAL A 6 3.95 6.83 17.94
CA VAL A 6 3.25 5.60 17.54
C VAL A 6 2.63 5.89 16.18
N LEU A 7 2.97 5.10 15.17
CA LEU A 7 2.42 5.20 13.82
C LEU A 7 1.67 3.91 13.48
N PRO A 8 0.44 3.99 12.96
CA PRO A 8 -0.23 2.82 12.42
C PRO A 8 0.47 2.38 11.14
N GLY A 9 0.49 1.08 10.90
CA GLY A 9 1.09 0.49 9.71
C GLY A 9 0.49 -0.88 9.42
N VAL A 10 0.91 -1.44 8.30
CA VAL A 10 0.41 -2.71 7.78
C VAL A 10 1.60 -3.58 7.38
N HIS A 11 1.39 -4.87 7.60
CA HIS A 11 2.27 -5.94 7.17
C HIS A 11 1.73 -6.48 5.86
N LEU A 12 2.51 -6.34 4.79
CA LEU A 12 2.18 -6.87 3.47
C LEU A 12 3.08 -8.07 3.18
N GLU A 13 2.45 -9.21 2.93
CA GLU A 13 3.12 -10.38 2.37
C GLU A 13 2.75 -10.46 0.89
N LYS A 14 3.75 -10.43 0.02
CA LYS A 14 3.57 -10.57 -1.42
C LYS A 14 4.37 -11.77 -1.93
N GLU A 15 3.78 -12.53 -2.84
CA GLU A 15 4.38 -13.69 -3.47
C GLU A 15 4.42 -13.46 -4.98
N ASP A 16 5.60 -13.61 -5.59
CA ASP A 16 5.74 -13.49 -7.04
C ASP A 16 5.34 -14.80 -7.77
N GLN A 17 5.39 -14.78 -9.10
CA GLN A 17 5.02 -15.94 -9.92
C GLN A 17 5.96 -17.15 -9.74
N ASP A 18 7.19 -16.92 -9.26
CA ASP A 18 8.17 -17.96 -8.99
C ASP A 18 8.02 -18.52 -7.56
N GLY A 19 7.06 -18.01 -6.78
CA GLY A 19 6.80 -18.40 -5.39
C GLY A 19 7.73 -17.72 -4.37
N SER A 20 8.50 -16.71 -4.79
CA SER A 20 9.33 -15.93 -3.87
C SER A 20 8.45 -15.03 -3.04
N ARG A 21 8.65 -15.08 -1.71
CA ARG A 21 7.90 -14.25 -0.76
C ARG A 21 8.73 -13.07 -0.31
N GLU A 22 8.12 -11.89 -0.35
CA GLU A 22 8.65 -10.67 0.23
C GLU A 22 7.69 -10.17 1.31
N VAL A 23 8.27 -9.75 2.43
CA VAL A 23 7.56 -9.10 3.52
C VAL A 23 7.90 -7.61 3.52
N LEU A 24 6.87 -6.78 3.43
CA LEU A 24 7.00 -5.32 3.46
C LEU A 24 6.18 -4.75 4.63
N PHE A 25 6.84 -3.93 5.45
CA PHE A 25 6.16 -3.12 6.46
C PHE A 25 6.08 -1.67 5.98
N ILE A 26 4.85 -1.16 5.85
CA ILE A 26 4.57 0.26 5.57
C ILE A 26 3.76 0.86 6.70
N SER A 27 4.05 2.10 7.04
CA SER A 27 3.44 2.88 8.11
C SER A 27 2.98 4.22 7.58
N GLN A 28 2.02 4.85 8.27
CA GLN A 28 1.57 6.19 7.91
C GLN A 28 2.77 7.13 7.75
N ASN A 29 2.75 7.91 6.67
CA ASN A 29 3.81 8.81 6.22
C ASN A 29 4.99 8.17 5.48
N ASP A 30 5.03 6.85 5.32
CA ASP A 30 6.01 6.24 4.42
C ASP A 30 5.72 6.67 2.97
N HIS A 31 6.77 7.01 2.23
CA HIS A 31 6.66 7.25 0.80
C HIS A 31 6.72 5.91 0.07
N ILE A 32 5.77 5.69 -0.83
CA ILE A 32 5.61 4.44 -1.54
C ILE A 32 5.40 4.69 -3.03
N ARG A 33 5.77 3.67 -3.80
CA ARG A 33 5.39 3.52 -5.20
C ARG A 33 4.50 2.30 -5.35
N VAL A 34 3.36 2.48 -6.00
CA VAL A 34 2.41 1.42 -6.35
C VAL A 34 2.44 1.21 -7.85
N LYS A 35 2.75 -0.01 -8.29
CA LYS A 35 2.61 -0.45 -9.67
C LYS A 35 1.26 -1.12 -9.83
N THR A 36 0.54 -0.80 -10.90
CA THR A 36 -0.74 -1.43 -11.20
C THR A 36 -0.62 -2.37 -12.39
N LEU A 37 -1.54 -3.33 -12.48
CA LEU A 37 -1.59 -4.32 -13.55
C LEU A 37 -1.74 -3.70 -14.95
N ASP A 38 -2.27 -2.47 -15.05
CA ASP A 38 -2.32 -1.69 -16.31
C ASP A 38 -0.99 -1.03 -16.71
N GLY A 39 0.09 -1.31 -15.97
CA GLY A 39 1.46 -0.86 -16.26
C GLY A 39 1.78 0.58 -15.85
N LYS A 40 0.87 1.26 -15.17
CA LYS A 40 1.12 2.61 -14.65
C LYS A 40 1.74 2.56 -13.25
N GLU A 41 2.39 3.65 -12.82
CA GLU A 41 2.96 3.82 -11.48
C GLU A 41 2.34 5.02 -10.75
N ARG A 42 2.04 4.87 -9.45
CA ARG A 42 1.60 5.96 -8.56
C ARG A 42 2.67 6.13 -7.50
N LYS A 43 3.01 7.39 -7.19
CA LYS A 43 4.00 7.74 -6.17
C LYS A 43 3.41 8.73 -5.19
N GLY A 44 3.74 8.56 -3.92
CA GLY A 44 3.22 9.41 -2.87
C GLY A 44 3.27 8.78 -1.49
N THR A 45 2.63 9.44 -0.55
CA THR A 45 2.63 9.09 0.86
C THR A 45 1.52 8.10 1.18
N PHE A 46 1.86 6.97 1.80
CA PHE A 46 0.90 5.99 2.31
C PHE A 46 0.03 6.59 3.42
N MET A 47 -1.29 6.42 3.30
CA MET A 47 -2.25 6.92 4.29
C MET A 47 -2.87 5.78 5.12
N GLN A 48 -3.51 4.80 4.48
CA GLN A 48 -4.17 3.68 5.15
C GLN A 48 -4.57 2.58 4.16
N ILE A 49 -4.97 1.42 4.69
CA ILE A 49 -5.74 0.42 3.96
C ILE A 49 -7.16 0.42 4.52
N GLU A 50 -8.15 0.45 3.63
CA GLU A 50 -9.53 0.09 3.96
C GLU A 50 -9.73 -1.39 3.64
N PHE A 51 -10.02 -2.18 4.67
CA PHE A 51 -10.27 -3.61 4.51
C PHE A 51 -11.72 -3.87 4.10
N ALA A 52 -11.89 -4.70 3.08
CA ALA A 52 -13.19 -5.18 2.62
C ALA A 52 -13.98 -5.83 3.76
N ARG A 53 -15.30 -5.59 3.80
CA ARG A 53 -16.17 -6.23 4.82
C ARG A 53 -16.76 -7.54 4.33
N TYR A 54 -16.83 -7.71 3.02
CA TYR A 54 -17.41 -8.86 2.34
C TYR A 54 -16.47 -9.36 1.26
N THR A 55 -16.58 -10.63 0.89
CA THR A 55 -15.71 -11.28 -0.11
C THR A 55 -15.86 -10.74 -1.54
N GLU A 56 -16.89 -9.94 -1.79
CA GLU A 56 -17.16 -9.29 -3.08
C GLU A 56 -16.51 -7.90 -3.17
N GLU A 57 -16.10 -7.35 -2.04
CA GLU A 57 -15.37 -6.09 -1.94
C GLU A 57 -13.87 -6.39 -1.92
N ASP A 58 -13.08 -5.45 -2.43
CA ASP A 58 -11.64 -5.54 -2.42
C ASP A 58 -11.05 -4.60 -1.37
N ASP A 59 -9.86 -4.94 -0.86
CA ASP A 59 -9.10 -4.05 0.00
C ASP A 59 -8.65 -2.84 -0.83
N ILE A 60 -8.61 -1.65 -0.23
CA ILE A 60 -8.22 -0.41 -0.93
C ILE A 60 -7.03 0.22 -0.23
N LEU A 61 -5.93 0.40 -0.97
CA LEU A 61 -4.79 1.19 -0.55
C LEU A 61 -5.06 2.67 -0.83
N TYR A 62 -5.01 3.50 0.19
CA TYR A 62 -5.11 4.96 0.04
C TYR A 62 -3.75 5.64 0.16
N MET A 63 -3.47 6.54 -0.77
CA MET A 63 -2.25 7.36 -0.78
C MET A 63 -2.53 8.82 -1.14
N HIS A 64 -1.69 9.72 -0.61
CA HIS A 64 -1.59 11.11 -1.04
C HIS A 64 -0.48 11.21 -2.08
N LYS A 65 -0.84 11.39 -3.35
CA LYS A 65 0.12 11.41 -4.46
C LYS A 65 1.01 12.64 -4.41
N ASP A 66 2.18 12.52 -5.01
CA ASP A 66 3.15 13.62 -5.13
C ASP A 66 2.60 14.84 -5.89
N ASN A 67 1.56 14.64 -6.72
CA ASN A 67 0.88 15.72 -7.43
C ASN A 67 -0.16 16.47 -6.57
N GLY A 68 -0.33 16.09 -5.30
CA GLY A 68 -1.24 16.70 -4.33
C GLY A 68 -2.66 16.11 -4.32
N GLU A 69 -2.97 15.13 -5.17
CA GLU A 69 -4.28 14.45 -5.19
C GLU A 69 -4.29 13.23 -4.28
N ASN A 70 -5.45 12.90 -3.71
CA ASN A 70 -5.66 11.63 -3.01
C ASN A 70 -6.18 10.57 -3.98
N GLU A 71 -5.68 9.35 -3.86
CA GLU A 71 -6.11 8.22 -4.68
C GLU A 71 -6.33 6.97 -3.81
N GLY A 72 -7.40 6.24 -4.09
CA GLY A 72 -7.65 4.90 -3.57
C GLY A 72 -7.42 3.89 -4.69
N ILE A 73 -6.60 2.88 -4.43
CA ILE A 73 -6.18 1.86 -5.39
C ILE A 73 -6.67 0.50 -4.88
N PRO A 74 -7.62 -0.15 -5.56
CA PRO A 74 -8.04 -1.51 -5.21
C PRO A 74 -6.89 -2.50 -5.36
N PHE A 75 -6.74 -3.41 -4.41
CA PHE A 75 -5.67 -4.41 -4.36
C PHE A 75 -5.64 -5.34 -5.57
N ASP A 76 -6.79 -5.68 -6.15
CA ASP A 76 -6.94 -6.48 -7.36
C ASP A 76 -6.36 -5.81 -8.61
N THR A 77 -6.10 -4.50 -8.55
CA THR A 77 -5.42 -3.73 -9.59
C THR A 77 -3.93 -3.56 -9.35
N ILE A 78 -3.41 -3.96 -8.18
CA ILE A 78 -2.01 -3.77 -7.78
C ILE A 78 -1.17 -4.92 -8.30
N ASP A 79 -0.05 -4.57 -8.94
CA ASP A 79 1.02 -5.50 -9.33
C ASP A 79 2.08 -5.58 -8.23
N ASP A 80 2.49 -4.42 -7.69
CA ASP A 80 3.53 -4.36 -6.66
C ASP A 80 3.42 -3.09 -5.79
N VAL A 81 3.89 -3.18 -4.56
CA VAL A 81 4.06 -2.06 -3.63
C VAL A 81 5.52 -2.03 -3.18
N ILE A 82 6.14 -0.85 -3.33
CA ILE A 82 7.54 -0.62 -3.02
C ILE A 82 7.61 0.57 -2.07
N LYS A 83 8.31 0.42 -0.94
CA LYS A 83 8.65 1.53 -0.05
C LYS A 83 9.93 2.22 -0.56
N GLU A 84 9.88 3.55 -0.70
CA GLU A 84 11.02 4.37 -1.17
C GLU A 84 11.92 4.87 -0.03
#